data_AF-A0A6B2T2C1-F1
#
_entry.id   AF-A0A6B2T2C1-F1
#
_cell.length_a   1.000
_cell.length_b   1.000
_cell.length_c   1.000
_cell.angle_alpha   90.00
_cell.angle_beta   90.00
_cell.angle_gamma   90.00
#
_symmetry.space_group_name_H-M   'P 1'
#
loop_
_entity.id
_entity.type
_entity.pdbx_description
1 polymer ?
#
loop_
_entity_poly.entity_id
_entity_poly.type
_entity_poly.pdbx_seq_one_letter_code
_entity_poly.pdbx_strand_id
1 'polypeptide(L)'
;MPERAPVRLGEYGSAPLECDQLTPRDVERLHALQARGHLTLTRERAGWRLKADATVGVLVLDRVRVTIAPKFAIPGDQLMSWLAYALGTPVPVTARRWATGPDGYADLVAAALLEECERLLREGLRRDYVHRRSVEPVLRGRLDVAAQATHRYGRLDQLHVRTFDREADIEDNRVLGSALRAALALTAAPDLARALRSTADGFPQAPTPAAA
;
A
#
# COMPACT_ATOMS: atom_id res chain seq x y z
N MET A 1 -12.68 -11.01 -5.50
CA MET A 1 -12.69 -10.23 -4.24
C MET A 1 -14.06 -10.42 -3.63
N PRO A 2 -14.19 -10.85 -2.37
CA PRO A 2 -15.51 -10.96 -1.74
C PRO A 2 -16.18 -9.57 -1.74
N GLU A 3 -17.47 -9.55 -2.05
CA GLU A 3 -18.27 -8.33 -2.06
C GLU A 3 -18.37 -7.83 -0.61
N ARG A 4 -17.78 -6.66 -0.34
CA ARG A 4 -17.81 -6.05 0.98
C ARG A 4 -19.01 -5.12 1.08
N ALA A 5 -19.84 -5.32 2.10
CA ALA A 5 -20.99 -4.45 2.32
C ALA A 5 -20.51 -3.01 2.62
N PRO A 6 -20.97 -1.98 1.89
CA PRO A 6 -20.62 -0.61 2.17
C PRO A 6 -21.41 -0.08 3.38
N VAL A 7 -20.70 0.44 4.38
CA VAL A 7 -21.28 1.10 5.56
C VAL A 7 -20.80 2.54 5.59
N ARG A 8 -21.73 3.49 5.66
CA ARG A 8 -21.40 4.92 5.68
C ARG A 8 -21.78 5.54 7.01
N LEU A 9 -20.84 6.32 7.54
CA LEU A 9 -20.93 7.01 8.82
C LEU A 9 -20.53 8.46 8.62
N GLY A 10 -21.16 9.38 9.33
CA GLY A 10 -20.57 10.69 9.57
C GLY A 10 -19.56 10.61 10.71
N GLU A 11 -18.70 11.61 10.82
CA GLU A 11 -17.94 11.91 12.04
C GLU A 11 -18.90 11.95 13.26
N TYR A 12 -18.54 11.28 14.37
CA TYR A 12 -19.43 11.05 15.52
C TYR A 12 -20.71 10.21 15.25
N GLY A 13 -20.90 9.74 14.02
CA GLY A 13 -22.02 8.88 13.62
C GLY A 13 -21.86 7.45 14.10
N SER A 14 -22.98 6.73 14.21
CA SER A 14 -22.99 5.30 14.54
C SER A 14 -23.80 4.49 13.54
N ALA A 15 -23.36 3.26 13.27
CA ALA A 15 -24.10 2.30 12.46
C ALA A 15 -24.16 0.95 13.20
N PRO A 16 -25.30 0.25 13.09
CA PRO A 16 -25.38 -1.15 13.47
C PRO A 16 -24.61 -2.00 12.44
N LEU A 17 -23.94 -3.03 12.94
CA LEU A 17 -23.29 -4.09 12.18
C LEU A 17 -23.81 -5.43 12.71
N GLU A 18 -24.19 -6.33 11.81
CA GLU A 18 -24.66 -7.66 12.19
C GLU A 18 -23.49 -8.52 12.71
N CYS A 19 -23.79 -9.55 13.53
CA CYS A 19 -22.75 -10.42 14.10
C CYS A 19 -21.91 -11.14 13.05
N ASP A 20 -22.50 -11.46 11.90
CA ASP A 20 -21.86 -12.13 10.78
C ASP A 20 -21.06 -11.17 9.88
N GLN A 21 -21.21 -9.86 10.05
CA GLN A 21 -20.47 -8.87 9.28
C GLN A 21 -19.04 -8.62 9.79
N LEU A 22 -18.69 -9.11 10.98
CA LEU A 22 -17.36 -8.93 11.57
C LEU A 22 -16.67 -10.28 11.80
N THR A 23 -15.45 -10.43 11.29
CA THR A 23 -14.59 -11.57 11.65
C THR A 23 -13.90 -11.32 12.99
N PRO A 24 -13.37 -12.35 13.68
CA PRO A 24 -12.57 -12.16 14.89
C PRO A 24 -11.37 -11.21 14.66
N ARG A 25 -10.77 -11.26 13.47
CA ARG A 25 -9.65 -10.38 13.06
C ARG A 25 -10.11 -8.94 12.86
N ASP A 26 -11.34 -8.72 12.40
CA ASP A 26 -11.91 -7.38 12.28
C ASP A 26 -12.20 -6.80 13.67
N VAL A 27 -12.74 -7.60 14.59
CA VAL A 27 -13.00 -7.19 15.98
C VAL A 27 -11.69 -6.78 16.68
N GLU A 28 -10.62 -7.56 16.52
CA GLU A 28 -9.30 -7.22 17.07
C GLU A 28 -8.77 -5.88 16.50
N ARG A 29 -8.86 -5.69 15.18
CA ARG A 29 -8.47 -4.42 14.53
C ARG A 29 -9.30 -3.24 15.03
N LEU A 30 -10.61 -3.41 15.21
CA LEU A 30 -11.50 -2.38 15.73
C LEU A 30 -11.17 -2.04 17.18
N HIS A 31 -10.87 -3.03 18.03
CA HIS A 31 -10.42 -2.77 19.40
C HIS A 31 -9.08 -2.03 19.45
N ALA A 32 -8.14 -2.34 18.55
CA ALA A 32 -6.88 -1.60 18.45
C ALA A 32 -7.09 -0.13 18.04
N LEU A 33 -8.06 0.15 17.15
CA LEU A 33 -8.44 1.52 16.79
C LEU A 33 -9.19 2.24 17.92
N GLN A 34 -9.99 1.51 18.69
CA GLN A 34 -10.66 2.04 19.87
C GLN A 34 -9.68 2.43 20.97
N ALA A 35 -8.64 1.63 21.20
CA ALA A 35 -7.58 1.98 22.15
C ALA A 35 -6.84 3.28 21.79
N ARG A 36 -6.86 3.67 20.51
CA ARG A 36 -6.28 4.93 20.01
C ARG A 36 -7.28 6.09 19.94
N GLY A 37 -8.54 5.87 20.32
CA GLY A 37 -9.59 6.90 20.32
C GLY A 37 -10.13 7.28 18.93
N HIS A 38 -9.98 6.42 17.93
CA HIS A 38 -10.50 6.70 16.58
C HIS A 38 -11.97 6.33 16.40
N LEU A 39 -12.42 5.29 17.10
CA LEU A 39 -13.78 4.75 17.02
C LEU A 39 -14.14 4.03 18.32
N THR A 40 -15.42 3.79 18.52
CA THR A 40 -15.94 3.00 19.65
C THR A 40 -16.75 1.83 19.11
N LEU A 41 -16.38 0.61 19.50
CA LEU A 41 -17.11 -0.61 19.20
C LEU A 41 -17.87 -1.07 20.46
N THR A 42 -19.19 -1.16 20.38
CA THR A 42 -20.05 -1.63 21.47
C THR A 42 -20.81 -2.87 21.03
N ARG A 43 -20.90 -3.88 21.89
CA ARG A 43 -21.70 -5.08 21.61
C ARG A 43 -23.16 -4.84 21.98
N GLU A 44 -24.08 -5.14 21.06
CA GLU A 44 -25.52 -5.04 21.24
C GLU A 44 -26.18 -6.43 21.17
N ARG A 45 -27.48 -6.52 21.48
CA ARG A 45 -28.22 -7.80 21.48
C ARG A 45 -28.29 -8.45 20.09
N ALA A 46 -28.36 -7.64 19.03
CA ALA A 46 -28.51 -8.09 17.65
C ALA A 46 -27.19 -8.06 16.85
N GLY A 47 -26.07 -7.67 17.46
CA GLY A 47 -24.84 -7.41 16.72
C GLY A 47 -23.87 -6.49 17.43
N TRP A 48 -23.28 -5.61 16.65
CA TRP A 48 -22.32 -4.62 17.08
C TRP A 48 -22.81 -3.23 16.68
N ARG A 49 -22.48 -2.22 17.49
CA ARG A 49 -22.60 -0.82 17.11
C ARG A 49 -21.19 -0.26 16.95
N LEU A 50 -20.91 0.22 15.75
CA LEU A 50 -19.69 0.95 15.45
C LEU A 50 -20.01 2.45 15.47
N LYS A 51 -19.33 3.19 16.33
CA LYS A 51 -19.42 4.66 16.38
C LYS A 51 -18.06 5.24 15.96
N ALA A 52 -18.05 6.12 14.97
CA ALA A 52 -16.88 6.92 14.65
C ALA A 52 -16.72 8.04 15.69
N ASP A 53 -15.48 8.41 16.05
CA ASP A 53 -15.22 9.59 16.88
C ASP A 53 -14.75 10.76 15.99
N ALA A 54 -13.74 11.54 16.41
CA ALA A 54 -13.16 12.65 15.66
C ALA A 54 -12.21 12.16 14.53
N THR A 55 -12.60 11.13 13.79
CA THR A 55 -11.78 10.50 12.75
C THR A 55 -12.58 10.41 11.46
N VAL A 56 -11.93 10.69 10.33
CA VAL A 56 -12.49 10.65 8.98
C VAL A 56 -11.62 9.72 8.14
N GLY A 57 -12.22 8.95 7.24
CA GLY A 57 -11.45 8.06 6.36
C GLY A 57 -12.20 6.80 5.96
N VAL A 58 -11.44 5.82 5.48
CA VAL A 58 -11.96 4.52 5.02
C VAL A 58 -11.31 3.42 5.84
N LEU A 59 -12.13 2.53 6.40
CA LEU A 59 -11.70 1.33 7.08
C LEU A 59 -12.19 0.11 6.29
N VAL A 60 -11.25 -0.66 5.77
CA VAL A 60 -11.52 -1.88 5.01
C VAL A 60 -11.35 -3.09 5.93
N LEU A 61 -12.48 -3.69 6.28
CA LEU A 61 -12.57 -4.93 7.04
C LEU A 61 -12.71 -6.13 6.09
N ASP A 62 -12.74 -7.33 6.63
CA ASP A 62 -12.79 -8.54 5.80
C ASP A 62 -14.12 -8.61 5.01
N ARG A 63 -15.25 -8.27 5.65
CA ARG A 63 -16.60 -8.35 5.05
C ARG A 63 -17.29 -6.99 4.84
N VAL A 64 -16.79 -5.93 5.47
CA VAL A 64 -17.40 -4.60 5.46
C VAL A 64 -16.40 -3.53 5.04
N ARG A 65 -16.85 -2.54 4.29
CA ARG A 65 -16.09 -1.32 4.02
C ARG A 65 -16.79 -0.15 4.71
N VAL A 66 -16.17 0.39 5.75
CA VAL A 66 -16.69 1.54 6.50
C VAL A 66 -16.09 2.82 5.92
N THR A 67 -16.94 3.75 5.50
CA THR A 67 -16.55 5.08 5.04
C THR A 67 -17.07 6.11 6.04
N ILE A 68 -16.16 6.82 6.69
CA ILE A 68 -16.46 7.88 7.66
C ILE A 68 -16.26 9.21 6.95
N ALA A 69 -17.35 9.91 6.68
CA ALA A 69 -17.36 11.21 6.04
C ALA A 69 -17.13 12.33 7.07
N PRO A 70 -16.41 13.40 6.71
CA PRO A 70 -16.28 14.58 7.55
C PRO A 70 -17.63 15.29 7.74
N LYS A 71 -17.75 16.09 8.80
CA LYS A 71 -18.90 17.02 8.93
C LYS A 71 -18.99 18.03 7.80
N PHE A 72 -17.84 18.44 7.25
CA PHE A 72 -17.74 19.45 6.21
C PHE A 72 -17.15 18.84 4.94
N ALA A 73 -17.82 19.05 3.81
CA ALA A 73 -17.27 18.70 2.51
C ALA A 73 -16.12 19.67 2.18
N ILE A 74 -14.88 19.18 2.29
CA ILE A 74 -13.68 19.90 1.90
C ILE A 74 -13.35 19.46 0.47
N PRO A 75 -13.20 20.39 -0.48
CA PRO A 75 -12.70 20.08 -1.81
C PRO A 75 -11.35 19.33 -1.75
N GLY A 76 -11.15 18.34 -2.61
CA GLY A 76 -9.96 17.48 -2.56
C GLY A 76 -8.66 18.24 -2.74
N ASP A 77 -8.68 19.29 -3.57
CA ASP A 77 -7.58 20.24 -3.75
C ASP A 77 -7.22 21.01 -2.49
N GLN A 78 -8.23 21.50 -1.77
CA GLN A 78 -8.00 22.20 -0.52
C GLN A 78 -7.41 21.28 0.55
N LEU A 79 -7.91 20.04 0.63
CA LEU A 79 -7.40 19.04 1.58
C LEU A 79 -5.96 18.67 1.27
N MET A 80 -5.63 18.41 0.00
CA MET A 80 -4.26 18.08 -0.41
C MET A 80 -3.31 19.27 -0.20
N SER A 81 -3.77 20.50 -0.43
CA SER A 81 -3.01 21.71 -0.14
C SER A 81 -2.68 21.84 1.35
N TRP A 82 -3.66 21.63 2.25
CA TRP A 82 -3.42 21.65 3.69
C TRP A 82 -2.53 20.51 4.16
N LEU A 83 -2.69 19.30 3.60
CA LEU A 83 -1.83 18.17 3.91
C LEU A 83 -0.38 18.45 3.51
N ALA A 84 -0.16 18.97 2.30
CA ALA A 84 1.15 19.33 1.80
C ALA A 84 1.81 20.41 2.68
N TYR A 85 1.04 21.44 3.07
CA TYR A 85 1.47 22.47 4.02
C TYR A 85 1.89 21.88 5.37
N ALA A 86 1.04 21.04 5.97
CA ALA A 86 1.30 20.41 7.27
C ALA A 86 2.54 19.49 7.25
N LEU A 87 2.79 18.82 6.12
CA LEU A 87 3.94 17.93 5.92
C LEU A 87 5.21 18.66 5.45
N GLY A 88 5.16 19.96 5.15
CA GLY A 88 6.28 20.70 4.57
C GLY A 88 6.69 20.19 3.18
N THR A 89 5.72 19.69 2.41
CA THR A 89 5.94 19.10 1.08
C THR A 89 5.28 19.96 0.00
N PRO A 90 5.80 19.98 -1.24
CA PRO A 90 5.14 20.67 -2.34
C PRO A 90 3.80 20.00 -2.64
N VAL A 91 2.80 20.82 -2.99
CA VAL A 91 1.51 20.29 -3.47
C VAL A 91 1.75 19.61 -4.83
N PRO A 92 1.31 18.36 -5.05
CA PRO A 92 1.41 17.72 -6.37
C PRO A 92 0.75 18.59 -7.44
N VAL A 93 1.40 18.73 -8.59
CA VAL A 93 1.08 19.79 -9.58
C VAL A 93 -0.22 19.50 -10.32
N THR A 94 -0.70 18.25 -10.40
CA THR A 94 -1.94 17.94 -11.14
C THR A 94 -3.19 17.88 -10.26
N ALA A 95 -3.73 19.06 -9.97
CA ALA A 95 -5.04 19.24 -9.33
C ALA A 95 -6.24 18.58 -10.03
N ARG A 96 -6.07 18.05 -11.26
CA ARG A 96 -7.18 17.50 -12.08
C ARG A 96 -7.72 16.15 -11.58
N ARG A 97 -7.02 15.45 -10.68
CA ARG A 97 -7.43 14.12 -10.20
C ARG A 97 -7.98 14.09 -8.77
N TRP A 98 -8.05 15.22 -8.07
CA TRP A 98 -8.51 15.27 -6.68
C TRP A 98 -10.04 15.33 -6.55
N ALA A 99 -10.74 14.52 -7.32
CA ALA A 99 -12.18 14.38 -7.20
C ALA A 99 -12.51 13.68 -5.89
N THR A 100 -13.32 14.32 -5.06
CA THR A 100 -13.87 13.72 -3.85
C THR A 100 -15.14 12.97 -4.23
N GLY A 101 -15.04 11.65 -4.19
CA GLY A 101 -16.17 10.76 -4.46
C GLY A 101 -17.02 10.50 -3.21
N PRO A 102 -18.18 9.87 -3.38
CA PRO A 102 -19.01 9.42 -2.27
C PRO A 102 -18.32 8.37 -1.37
N ASP A 103 -17.19 7.83 -1.81
CA ASP A 103 -16.38 6.82 -1.10
C ASP A 103 -15.23 7.43 -0.26
N GLY A 104 -15.22 8.76 -0.10
CA GLY A 104 -14.37 9.48 0.84
C GLY A 104 -13.03 9.95 0.27
N TYR A 105 -12.12 10.36 1.17
CA TYR A 105 -10.84 10.98 0.82
C TYR A 105 -9.69 9.98 0.55
N ALA A 106 -9.90 8.68 0.78
CA ALA A 106 -8.84 7.67 0.59
C ALA A 106 -8.31 7.62 -0.86
N ASP A 107 -9.20 7.86 -1.83
CA ASP A 107 -8.85 7.91 -3.25
C ASP A 107 -7.88 9.06 -3.59
N LEU A 108 -7.86 10.14 -2.80
CA LEU A 108 -6.94 11.25 -3.00
C LEU A 108 -5.48 10.85 -2.74
N VAL A 109 -5.24 10.10 -1.67
CA VAL A 109 -3.89 9.61 -1.32
C VAL A 109 -3.41 8.61 -2.37
N ALA A 110 -4.30 7.72 -2.82
CA ALA A 110 -4.00 6.76 -3.87
C ALA A 110 -3.72 7.45 -5.22
N ALA A 111 -4.48 8.49 -5.57
CA ALA A 111 -4.26 9.31 -6.77
C ALA A 111 -2.93 10.08 -6.72
N ALA A 112 -2.58 10.66 -5.57
CA ALA A 112 -1.29 11.35 -5.38
C ALA A 112 -0.11 10.38 -5.48
N LEU A 113 -0.22 9.20 -4.86
CA LEU A 113 0.80 8.15 -4.98
C LEU A 113 0.99 7.70 -6.43
N LEU A 114 -0.13 7.49 -7.15
CA LEU A 114 -0.12 7.12 -8.56
C LEU A 114 0.63 8.15 -9.41
N GLU A 115 0.33 9.43 -9.23
CA GLU A 115 0.97 10.53 -9.99
C GLU A 115 2.49 10.55 -9.80
N GLU A 116 2.95 10.48 -8.54
CA GLU A 116 4.39 10.47 -8.26
C GLU A 116 5.07 9.22 -8.81
N CYS A 117 4.42 8.06 -8.73
CA CYS A 117 4.95 6.83 -9.31
C CYS A 117 5.00 6.87 -10.85
N GLU A 118 3.97 7.41 -11.50
CA GLU A 118 3.95 7.64 -12.95
C GLU A 118 5.09 8.59 -13.36
N ARG A 119 5.38 9.63 -12.55
CA ARG A 119 6.50 10.54 -12.76
C ARG A 119 7.84 9.83 -12.65
N LEU A 120 8.06 9.04 -11.60
CA LEU A 120 9.28 8.26 -11.41
C LEU A 120 9.53 7.25 -12.54
N LEU A 121 8.48 6.60 -13.07
CA LEU A 121 8.62 5.70 -14.22
C LEU A 121 9.01 6.45 -15.50
N ARG A 122 8.49 7.67 -15.72
CA ARG A 122 8.85 8.52 -16.86
C ARG A 122 10.29 9.03 -16.76
N GLU A 123 10.73 9.44 -15.58
CA GLU A 123 12.08 9.97 -15.33
C GLU A 123 13.13 8.86 -15.25
N GLY A 124 12.71 7.62 -14.99
CA GLY A 124 13.55 6.45 -14.79
C GLY A 124 13.73 6.13 -13.30
N LEU A 125 13.47 4.88 -12.94
CA LEU A 125 13.56 4.43 -11.55
C LEU A 125 14.97 4.62 -10.98
N ARG A 126 15.03 4.96 -9.68
CA ARG A 126 16.29 5.02 -8.93
C ARG A 126 17.00 3.68 -9.08
N ARG A 127 18.30 3.72 -9.38
CA ARG A 127 19.16 2.53 -9.42
C ARG A 127 20.24 2.64 -8.37
N ASP A 128 20.47 1.55 -7.66
CA ASP A 128 21.54 1.44 -6.67
C ASP A 128 22.44 0.25 -6.99
N TYR A 129 23.64 0.23 -6.42
CA TYR A 129 24.54 -0.89 -6.58
C TYR A 129 24.18 -2.01 -5.59
N VAL A 130 23.88 -3.19 -6.12
CA VAL A 130 23.47 -4.34 -5.33
C VAL A 130 24.53 -5.43 -5.40
N HIS A 131 24.95 -5.94 -4.25
CA HIS A 131 25.81 -7.11 -4.17
C HIS A 131 24.98 -8.38 -4.32
N ARG A 132 25.29 -9.19 -5.33
CA ARG A 132 24.67 -10.51 -5.53
C ARG A 132 25.70 -11.61 -5.46
N ARG A 133 25.31 -12.75 -4.87
CA ARG A 133 26.05 -14.00 -4.96
C ARG A 133 25.25 -14.96 -5.81
N SER A 134 25.85 -15.49 -6.86
CA SER A 134 25.22 -16.41 -7.81
C SER A 134 26.15 -17.56 -8.15
N VAL A 135 25.59 -18.62 -8.74
CA VAL A 135 26.36 -19.68 -9.37
C VAL A 135 26.09 -19.59 -10.86
N GLU A 136 27.13 -19.28 -11.64
CA GLU A 136 27.01 -19.00 -13.07
C GLU A 136 28.03 -19.82 -13.88
N PRO A 137 27.70 -20.20 -15.12
CA PRO A 137 28.63 -20.91 -16.00
C PRO A 137 29.76 -20.01 -16.54
N VAL A 138 29.65 -18.71 -16.32
CA VAL A 138 30.62 -17.70 -16.77
C VAL A 138 31.04 -16.82 -15.60
N LEU A 139 32.30 -16.38 -15.61
CA LEU A 139 32.81 -15.47 -14.59
C LEU A 139 32.41 -14.03 -14.93
N ARG A 140 31.38 -13.50 -14.25
CA ARG A 140 30.97 -12.10 -14.35
C ARG A 140 31.16 -11.38 -13.02
N GLY A 141 32.17 -10.51 -12.90
CA GLY A 141 32.50 -9.86 -11.63
C GLY A 141 33.61 -10.62 -10.90
N ARG A 142 33.45 -10.91 -9.60
CA ARG A 142 34.52 -11.50 -8.78
C ARG A 142 34.20 -12.95 -8.39
N LEU A 143 35.15 -13.87 -8.59
CA LEU A 143 35.03 -15.25 -8.12
C LEU A 143 35.05 -15.30 -6.57
N ASP A 144 34.08 -15.99 -5.99
CA ASP A 144 34.09 -16.36 -4.57
C ASP A 144 34.94 -17.62 -4.38
N VAL A 145 36.25 -17.42 -4.31
CA VAL A 145 37.24 -18.51 -4.22
C VAL A 145 36.98 -19.43 -3.04
N ALA A 146 36.58 -18.86 -1.90
CA ALA A 146 36.25 -19.64 -0.71
C ALA A 146 35.04 -20.54 -0.98
N ALA A 147 33.93 -19.99 -1.48
CA ALA A 147 32.76 -20.78 -1.80
C ALA A 147 33.05 -21.85 -2.87
N GLN A 148 33.83 -21.52 -3.92
CA GLN A 148 34.22 -22.45 -4.97
C GLN A 148 35.05 -23.62 -4.44
N ALA A 149 36.07 -23.32 -3.63
CA ALA A 149 36.95 -24.34 -3.08
C ALA A 149 36.23 -25.27 -2.09
N THR A 150 35.28 -24.74 -1.31
CA THR A 150 34.57 -25.54 -0.29
C THR A 150 33.39 -26.32 -0.85
N HIS A 151 32.62 -25.76 -1.78
CA HIS A 151 31.36 -26.38 -2.24
C HIS A 151 31.47 -27.03 -3.62
N ARG A 152 32.44 -26.64 -4.45
CA ARG A 152 32.54 -27.05 -5.87
C ARG A 152 33.98 -27.23 -6.34
N TYR A 153 34.82 -27.84 -5.50
CA TYR A 153 36.21 -28.12 -5.85
C TYR A 153 36.31 -28.95 -7.13
N GLY A 154 37.12 -28.50 -8.09
CA GLY A 154 37.33 -29.18 -9.38
C GLY A 154 36.21 -29.04 -10.41
N ARG A 155 35.08 -28.38 -10.09
CA ARG A 155 34.02 -28.06 -11.06
C ARG A 155 34.25 -26.67 -11.64
N LEU A 156 34.41 -26.58 -12.97
CA LEU A 156 34.71 -25.33 -13.68
C LEU A 156 33.53 -24.83 -14.54
N ASP A 157 32.47 -25.63 -14.64
CA ASP A 157 31.23 -25.34 -15.35
C ASP A 157 30.23 -24.53 -14.52
N GLN A 158 30.44 -24.42 -13.21
CA GLN A 158 29.60 -23.69 -12.26
C GLN A 158 30.47 -22.95 -11.25
N LEU A 159 30.55 -21.63 -11.43
CA LEU A 159 31.40 -20.75 -10.66
C LEU A 159 30.57 -19.99 -9.63
N HIS A 160 31.01 -19.98 -8.37
CA HIS A 160 30.46 -19.10 -7.35
C HIS A 160 30.98 -17.68 -7.60
N VAL A 161 30.09 -16.75 -7.95
CA VAL A 161 30.45 -15.40 -8.36
C VAL A 161 29.78 -14.37 -7.46
N ARG A 162 30.48 -13.25 -7.22
CA ARG A 162 29.98 -12.06 -6.56
C ARG A 162 29.93 -10.92 -7.56
N THR A 163 28.75 -10.36 -7.79
CA THR A 163 28.55 -9.20 -8.68
C THR A 163 28.26 -7.93 -7.87
N PHE A 164 28.46 -6.79 -8.52
CA PHE A 164 28.15 -5.47 -8.00
C PHE A 164 27.56 -4.64 -9.15
N ASP A 165 26.31 -4.95 -9.48
CA ASP A 165 25.61 -4.37 -10.62
C ASP A 165 24.68 -3.24 -10.17
N ARG A 166 24.50 -2.25 -11.05
CA ARG A 166 23.59 -1.13 -10.81
C ARG A 166 22.18 -1.49 -11.27
N GLU A 167 21.34 -1.89 -10.32
CA GLU A 167 20.00 -2.45 -10.56
C GLU A 167 18.89 -1.48 -10.12
N ALA A 168 17.73 -1.55 -10.79
CA ALA A 168 16.51 -0.86 -10.35
C ALA A 168 15.72 -1.70 -9.33
N ASP A 169 16.06 -2.98 -9.15
CA ASP A 169 15.40 -3.88 -8.22
C ASP A 169 15.91 -3.69 -6.78
N ILE A 170 15.62 -2.51 -6.23
CA ILE A 170 16.03 -2.07 -4.89
C ILE A 170 14.81 -1.92 -3.97
N GLU A 171 15.06 -1.90 -2.65
CA GLU A 171 13.99 -1.82 -1.64
C GLU A 171 13.06 -0.63 -1.86
N ASP A 172 13.60 0.56 -2.13
CA ASP A 172 12.83 1.77 -2.39
C ASP A 172 11.77 1.56 -3.49
N ASN A 173 12.19 0.99 -4.63
CA ASN A 173 11.30 0.78 -5.76
C ASN A 173 10.30 -0.36 -5.48
N ARG A 174 10.70 -1.40 -4.74
CA ARG A 174 9.81 -2.47 -4.30
C ARG A 174 8.74 -1.97 -3.34
N VAL A 175 9.10 -1.04 -2.45
CA VAL A 175 8.16 -0.40 -1.52
C VAL A 175 7.13 0.41 -2.28
N LEU A 176 7.53 1.19 -3.30
CA LEU A 176 6.61 1.94 -4.15
C LEU A 176 5.64 1.01 -4.91
N GLY A 177 6.15 -0.05 -5.53
CA GLY A 177 5.31 -1.06 -6.19
C GLY A 177 4.33 -1.74 -5.22
N SER A 178 4.77 -2.00 -3.99
CA SER A 178 3.93 -2.59 -2.93
C SER A 178 2.89 -1.59 -2.42
N ALA A 179 3.24 -0.31 -2.28
CA ALA A 179 2.34 0.76 -1.88
C ALA A 179 1.20 0.95 -2.92
N LEU A 180 1.52 0.92 -4.22
CA LEU A 180 0.52 0.95 -5.29
C LEU A 180 -0.45 -0.24 -5.20
N ARG A 181 0.07 -1.44 -4.93
CA ARG A 181 -0.77 -2.63 -4.74
C ARG A 181 -1.61 -2.56 -3.46
N ALA A 182 -1.07 -1.99 -2.38
CA ALA A 182 -1.82 -1.77 -1.15
C ALA A 182 -2.95 -0.74 -1.34
N ALA A 183 -2.70 0.31 -2.13
CA ALA A 183 -3.70 1.33 -2.46
C ALA A 183 -4.90 0.74 -3.22
N LEU A 184 -4.72 -0.33 -4.01
CA LEU A 184 -5.84 -1.04 -4.67
C LEU A 184 -6.90 -1.53 -3.68
N ALA A 185 -6.52 -1.87 -2.46
CA ALA A 185 -7.48 -2.33 -1.44
C ALA A 185 -8.30 -1.18 -0.86
N LEU A 186 -7.80 0.06 -0.93
CA LEU A 186 -8.42 1.27 -0.40
C LEU A 186 -9.27 1.98 -1.45
N THR A 187 -8.98 1.80 -2.73
CA THR A 187 -9.69 2.48 -3.80
C THR A 187 -11.08 1.88 -4.08
N ALA A 188 -12.07 2.74 -4.31
CA ALA A 188 -13.40 2.32 -4.82
C ALA A 188 -13.57 2.60 -6.32
N ALA A 189 -12.90 3.63 -6.85
CA ALA A 189 -12.98 4.01 -8.25
C ALA A 189 -12.31 2.99 -9.21
N PRO A 190 -13.06 2.37 -10.15
CA PRO A 190 -12.52 1.35 -11.05
C PRO A 190 -11.38 1.86 -11.94
N ASP A 191 -11.46 3.10 -12.43
CA ASP A 191 -10.44 3.67 -13.30
C ASP A 191 -9.13 3.95 -12.56
N LEU A 192 -9.21 4.44 -11.31
CA LEU A 192 -8.06 4.60 -10.43
C LEU A 192 -7.44 3.24 -10.10
N ALA A 193 -8.26 2.22 -9.80
CA ALA A 193 -7.76 0.88 -9.55
C ALA A 193 -7.05 0.26 -10.77
N ARG A 194 -7.55 0.52 -11.99
CA ARG A 194 -6.90 0.09 -13.23
C ARG A 194 -5.54 0.77 -13.40
N ALA A 195 -5.48 2.09 -13.20
CA ALA A 195 -4.25 2.86 -13.32
C ALA A 195 -3.20 2.45 -12.27
N LEU A 196 -3.60 2.29 -11.00
CA LEU A 196 -2.73 1.78 -9.93
C LEU A 196 -2.13 0.43 -10.28
N ARG A 197 -2.92 -0.50 -10.82
CA ARG A 197 -2.43 -1.82 -11.23
C ARG A 197 -1.42 -1.72 -12.37
N SER A 198 -1.79 -0.99 -13.42
CA SER A 198 -0.91 -0.78 -14.58
C SER A 198 0.42 -0.14 -14.19
N THR A 199 0.40 0.84 -13.29
CA THR A 199 1.61 1.51 -12.81
C THR A 199 2.43 0.60 -11.89
N ALA A 200 1.79 -0.21 -11.04
CA ALA A 200 2.46 -1.15 -10.16
C ALA A 200 3.26 -2.22 -10.91
N ASP A 201 2.83 -2.59 -12.13
CA ASP A 201 3.53 -3.55 -12.98
C ASP A 201 4.85 -3.01 -13.54
N GLY A 202 5.03 -1.69 -13.54
CA GLY A 202 6.30 -1.03 -13.90
C GLY A 202 7.35 -1.05 -12.77
N PHE A 203 6.97 -1.43 -11.55
CA PHE A 203 7.88 -1.48 -10.40
C PHE A 203 8.34 -2.92 -10.11
N PRO A 204 9.58 -3.09 -9.64
CA PRO A 204 10.06 -4.39 -9.19
C PRO A 204 9.18 -4.95 -8.08
N GLN A 205 9.01 -6.26 -8.08
CA GLN A 205 8.26 -6.95 -7.03
C GLN A 205 9.19 -7.33 -5.89
N ALA A 206 8.73 -7.14 -4.66
CA ALA A 206 9.35 -7.84 -3.55
C ALA A 206 9.23 -9.35 -3.83
N PRO A 207 10.31 -10.13 -3.64
CA PRO A 207 10.19 -11.58 -3.71
C PRO A 207 9.06 -12.01 -2.78
N THR A 208 8.13 -12.82 -3.29
CA THR A 208 7.12 -13.45 -2.42
C THR A 208 7.90 -14.19 -1.35
N PRO A 209 7.66 -13.94 -0.04
CA PRO A 209 8.31 -14.72 0.99
C PRO A 209 7.99 -16.18 0.68
N ALA A 210 9.03 -16.95 0.33
CA ALA A 210 8.89 -18.39 0.15
C ALA A 210 8.28 -18.90 1.45
N ALA A 211 7.16 -19.62 1.34
CA ALA A 211 6.52 -20.25 2.49
C ALA A 211 7.59 -21.05 3.22
N ALA A 212 7.94 -20.59 4.42
CA ALA A 212 8.84 -21.28 5.34
C ALA A 212 8.12 -22.47 5.97
#